data_AF-A0A1Y2CQZ4-F1
#
_entry.id   AF-A0A1Y2CQZ4-F1
#
_cell.length_a   1.000
_cell.length_b   1.000
_cell.length_c   1.000
_cell.angle_alpha   90.00
_cell.angle_beta   90.00
_cell.angle_gamma   90.00
#
_symmetry.space_group_name_H-M   'P 1'
#
loop_
_entity.id
_entity.type
_entity.pdbx_description
1 polymer ?
#
loop_
_entity_poly.entity_id
_entity_poly.type
_entity_poly.pdbx_seq_one_letter_code
_entity_poly.pdbx_strand_id
1 'polypeptide(L)'
;MNPSQIGMNMGDVSFNLFAQDMTPIGFLNATGVTITPGTNSISMTGAMKVANSTKLSYMMNTFLLSGKGLKTIMVGEKSSINASWLNSALKTLVLQVLVPSPILSQPIVSNIHIPAFSISMNPADQSGMAVSLSAPQITTSFLLPYAFSVNVKSVQQTLKFFDPLTRAALANLGTDMAPANADQNSHVLTTAVSGGSLTAISGQKQLSLGSWGL
;
A
#
# COMPACT_ATOMS: atom_id res chain seq x y z
N MET A 1 10.16 -27.38 13.18
CA MET A 1 10.03 -28.81 13.48
C MET A 1 10.57 -29.04 14.88
N ASN A 2 9.85 -29.73 15.75
CA ASN A 2 10.35 -30.12 17.06
C ASN A 2 11.00 -31.51 16.95
N PRO A 3 12.33 -31.62 17.04
CA PRO A 3 13.02 -32.92 16.99
C PRO A 3 12.90 -33.71 18.30
N SER A 4 12.34 -33.11 19.36
CA SER A 4 12.13 -33.78 20.65
C SER A 4 10.91 -34.71 20.63
N GLN A 5 10.98 -35.79 21.42
CA GLN A 5 9.85 -36.68 21.70
C GLN A 5 8.87 -36.10 22.73
N ILE A 6 9.16 -34.93 23.29
CA ILE A 6 8.36 -34.29 24.34
C ILE A 6 7.51 -33.17 23.75
N GLY A 7 6.22 -33.16 24.12
CA GLY A 7 5.32 -32.05 23.88
C GLY A 7 5.47 -30.95 24.94
N MET A 8 5.48 -29.69 24.54
CA MET A 8 5.69 -28.54 25.42
C MET A 8 4.54 -27.55 25.27
N ASN A 9 3.86 -27.24 26.37
CA ASN A 9 2.93 -26.11 26.40
C ASN A 9 3.74 -24.83 26.64
N MET A 10 3.71 -23.92 25.67
CA MET A 10 4.38 -22.63 25.71
C MET A 10 3.48 -21.50 26.18
N GLY A 11 2.17 -21.74 26.31
CA GLY A 11 1.19 -20.69 26.60
C GLY A 11 1.11 -19.68 25.46
N ASP A 12 0.96 -18.41 25.81
CA ASP A 12 0.91 -17.35 24.82
C ASP A 12 2.33 -16.93 24.42
N VAL A 13 2.57 -16.73 23.13
CA VAL A 13 3.89 -16.38 22.60
C VAL A 13 3.80 -15.13 21.75
N SER A 14 4.72 -14.21 21.98
CA SER A 14 4.87 -12.96 21.23
C SER A 14 6.23 -12.90 20.57
N PHE A 15 6.25 -12.35 19.37
CA PHE A 15 7.44 -12.19 18.57
C PHE A 15 7.49 -10.80 17.96
N ASN A 16 8.68 -10.21 17.96
CA ASN A 16 8.98 -9.03 17.17
C ASN A 16 9.31 -9.44 15.74
N LEU A 17 8.74 -8.71 14.78
CA LEU A 17 8.94 -8.94 13.35
C LEU A 17 9.88 -7.89 12.79
N PHE A 18 10.88 -8.36 12.04
CA PHE A 18 11.91 -7.56 11.41
C PHE A 18 11.98 -7.81 9.91
N ALA A 19 12.37 -6.79 9.15
CA ALA A 19 12.85 -6.98 7.78
C ALA A 19 14.21 -7.72 7.79
N GLN A 20 14.68 -8.16 6.62
CA GLN A 20 15.93 -8.92 6.51
C GLN A 20 17.18 -8.16 7.00
N ASP A 21 17.10 -6.84 7.11
CA ASP A 21 18.15 -5.97 7.62
C ASP A 21 18.00 -5.62 9.11
N MET A 22 17.15 -6.34 9.84
CA MET A 22 16.82 -6.10 11.25
C MET A 22 16.08 -4.77 11.52
N THR A 23 15.50 -4.12 10.51
CA THR A 23 14.56 -3.01 10.73
C THR A 23 13.28 -3.55 11.38
N PRO A 24 12.77 -2.98 12.48
CA PRO A 24 11.52 -3.42 13.09
C PRO A 24 10.32 -3.05 12.21
N ILE A 25 9.45 -4.02 11.94
CA ILE A 25 8.31 -3.88 11.02
C ILE A 25 6.97 -4.29 11.63
N GLY A 26 6.94 -4.88 12.82
CA GLY A 26 5.70 -5.30 13.46
C GLY A 26 5.90 -6.30 14.58
N PHE A 27 4.80 -6.98 14.94
CA PHE A 27 4.78 -8.05 15.93
C PHE A 27 3.79 -9.14 15.52
N LEU A 28 3.99 -10.34 16.05
CA LEU A 28 3.15 -11.51 15.89
C LEU A 28 2.89 -12.15 17.25
N ASN A 29 1.66 -12.60 17.49
CA ASN A 29 1.21 -13.23 18.71
C ASN A 29 0.48 -14.54 18.37
N ALA A 30 0.68 -15.55 19.19
CA ALA A 30 -0.14 -16.76 19.21
C ALA A 30 -0.54 -17.10 20.63
N THR A 31 -1.77 -17.58 20.80
CA THR A 31 -2.33 -17.95 22.10
C THR A 31 -2.38 -19.45 22.27
N GLY A 32 -2.10 -19.95 23.46
CA GLY A 32 -2.21 -21.39 23.79
C GLY A 32 -1.33 -22.30 22.95
N VAL A 33 -0.12 -21.84 22.61
CA VAL A 33 0.82 -22.61 21.77
C VAL A 33 1.28 -23.85 22.51
N THR A 34 1.02 -25.00 21.91
CA THR A 34 1.59 -26.28 22.32
C THR A 34 2.43 -26.81 21.19
N ILE A 35 3.72 -27.02 21.45
CA ILE A 35 4.63 -27.68 20.51
C ILE A 35 4.57 -29.18 20.76
N THR A 36 4.13 -29.95 19.78
CA THR A 36 4.15 -31.42 19.80
C THR A 36 5.41 -31.95 19.09
N PRO A 37 5.80 -33.22 19.29
CA PRO A 37 6.85 -33.86 18.50
C PRO A 37 6.55 -33.78 16.99
N GLY A 38 7.54 -33.42 16.18
CA GLY A 38 7.41 -33.33 14.72
C GLY A 38 7.02 -31.95 14.19
N THR A 39 6.22 -31.94 13.11
CA THR A 39 5.82 -30.69 12.42
C THR A 39 4.70 -30.01 13.19
N ASN A 40 4.91 -28.73 13.51
CA ASN A 40 3.95 -27.90 14.21
C ASN A 40 3.47 -26.79 13.26
N SER A 41 2.16 -26.57 13.21
CA SER A 41 1.55 -25.42 12.54
C SER A 41 0.97 -24.51 13.60
N ILE A 42 1.49 -23.29 13.71
CA ILE A 42 1.08 -22.31 14.71
C ILE A 42 0.42 -21.16 13.96
N SER A 43 -0.86 -20.93 14.21
CA SER A 43 -1.56 -19.76 13.69
C SER A 43 -1.18 -18.55 14.54
N MET A 44 -0.74 -17.48 13.88
CA MET A 44 -0.34 -16.24 14.53
C MET A 44 -1.19 -15.08 14.02
N THR A 45 -1.49 -14.13 14.90
CA THR A 45 -2.10 -12.85 14.56
C THR A 45 -1.10 -11.75 14.82
N GLY A 46 -1.15 -10.65 14.07
CA GLY A 46 -0.19 -9.57 14.29
C GLY A 46 -0.51 -8.33 13.51
N ALA A 47 0.30 -7.30 13.76
CA ALA A 47 0.19 -6.03 13.07
C ALA A 47 1.56 -5.58 12.59
N MET A 48 1.59 -5.03 11.39
CA MET A 48 2.77 -4.35 10.86
C MET A 48 2.75 -2.88 11.28
N LYS A 49 3.86 -2.39 11.82
CA LYS A 49 4.08 -0.97 12.07
C LYS A 49 4.55 -0.32 10.78
N VAL A 50 3.70 0.51 10.19
CA VAL A 50 4.13 1.43 9.13
C VAL A 50 4.80 2.61 9.83
N ALA A 51 6.13 2.67 9.81
CA ALA A 51 6.84 3.87 10.21
C ALA A 51 7.01 4.81 9.00
N ASN A 52 7.16 6.12 9.25
CA ASN A 52 7.39 7.14 8.23
C ASN A 52 8.81 7.03 7.65
N SER A 53 9.08 5.92 6.97
CA SER A 53 10.34 5.61 6.32
C SER A 53 10.05 5.22 4.88
N THR A 54 10.77 5.83 3.94
CA THR A 54 10.69 5.51 2.51
C THR A 54 10.91 4.02 2.26
N LYS A 55 11.81 3.40 3.04
CA LYS A 55 12.13 1.97 2.93
C LYS A 55 10.96 1.08 3.35
N LEU A 56 10.33 1.39 4.48
CA LEU A 56 9.16 0.64 4.96
C LEU A 56 7.97 0.84 4.02
N SER A 57 7.80 2.05 3.50
CA SER A 57 6.77 2.35 2.50
C SER A 57 6.97 1.54 1.22
N TYR A 58 8.20 1.47 0.70
CA TYR A 58 8.54 0.64 -0.45
C TYR A 58 8.32 -0.86 -0.18
N MET A 59 8.73 -1.33 0.99
CA MET A 59 8.54 -2.72 1.40
C MET A 59 7.06 -3.07 1.50
N MET A 60 6.24 -2.20 2.07
CA MET A 60 4.79 -2.38 2.16
C MET A 60 4.13 -2.35 0.79
N ASN A 61 4.52 -1.43 -0.11
CA ASN A 61 4.04 -1.44 -1.48
C ASN A 61 4.39 -2.75 -2.20
N THR A 62 5.62 -3.23 -2.02
CA THR A 62 6.04 -4.52 -2.59
C THR A 62 5.22 -5.67 -1.99
N PHE A 63 5.00 -5.66 -0.67
CA PHE A 63 4.18 -6.65 -0.01
C PHE A 63 2.75 -6.64 -0.55
N LEU A 64 2.09 -5.48 -0.65
CA LEU A 64 0.70 -5.39 -1.09
C LEU A 64 0.50 -5.73 -2.57
N LEU A 65 1.49 -5.43 -3.41
CA LEU A 65 1.35 -5.50 -4.87
C LEU A 65 2.03 -6.73 -5.51
N SER A 66 3.03 -7.33 -4.87
CA SER A 66 3.85 -8.37 -5.53
C SER A 66 3.23 -9.77 -5.53
N GLY A 67 2.33 -10.08 -4.59
CA GLY A 67 1.80 -11.44 -4.41
C GLY A 67 2.84 -12.47 -3.93
N LYS A 68 4.10 -12.08 -3.68
CA LYS A 68 5.21 -12.99 -3.36
C LYS A 68 5.46 -13.15 -1.85
N GLY A 69 4.76 -12.39 -1.04
CA GLY A 69 4.97 -12.30 0.40
C GLY A 69 6.19 -11.48 0.76
N LEU A 70 6.41 -11.34 2.06
CA LEU A 70 7.54 -10.63 2.63
C LEU A 70 8.43 -11.60 3.41
N LYS A 71 9.70 -11.71 3.00
CA LYS A 71 10.70 -12.46 3.78
C LYS A 71 11.08 -11.62 4.99
N THR A 72 10.91 -12.18 6.17
CA THR A 72 11.06 -11.47 7.44
C THR A 72 11.79 -12.34 8.45
N ILE A 73 12.29 -11.69 9.50
CA ILE A 73 12.96 -12.33 10.62
C ILE A 73 12.07 -12.13 11.84
N MET A 74 11.77 -13.21 12.54
CA MET A 74 10.99 -13.22 13.76
C MET A 74 11.92 -13.50 14.95
N VAL A 75 11.81 -12.70 16.00
CA VAL A 75 12.60 -12.86 17.24
C VAL A 75 11.65 -12.88 18.44
N GLY A 76 11.81 -13.85 19.33
CA GLY A 76 10.94 -14.02 20.50
C GLY A 76 11.01 -12.86 21.50
N GLU A 77 9.86 -12.47 22.05
CA GLU A 77 9.72 -11.37 23.02
C GLU A 77 9.67 -11.86 24.49
N LYS A 78 10.21 -11.03 25.39
CA LYS A 78 10.50 -11.32 26.81
C LYS A 78 9.25 -11.59 27.69
N SER A 79 8.05 -11.20 27.28
CA SER A 79 6.87 -11.12 28.16
C SER A 79 5.86 -12.26 28.01
N SER A 80 6.11 -13.22 27.12
CA SER A 80 5.05 -14.13 26.69
C SER A 80 4.83 -15.33 27.63
N ILE A 81 5.87 -15.80 28.32
CA ILE A 81 5.83 -17.08 29.05
C ILE A 81 6.19 -16.90 30.53
N ASN A 82 5.49 -17.58 31.44
CA ASN A 82 5.74 -17.46 32.90
C ASN A 82 7.01 -18.20 33.37
N ALA A 83 7.54 -19.17 32.60
CA ALA A 83 8.73 -19.93 32.96
C ALA A 83 10.03 -19.23 32.50
N SER A 84 10.92 -18.91 33.46
CA SER A 84 12.15 -18.14 33.22
C SER A 84 13.13 -18.80 32.24
N TRP A 85 13.29 -20.13 32.31
CA TRP A 85 14.16 -20.89 31.42
C TRP A 85 13.62 -20.94 29.97
N LEU A 86 12.30 -21.04 29.82
CA LEU A 86 11.64 -21.08 28.52
C LEU A 86 11.65 -19.70 27.85
N ASN A 87 11.54 -18.62 28.63
CA ASN A 87 11.77 -17.26 28.14
C ASN A 87 13.18 -17.05 27.59
N SER A 88 14.21 -17.65 28.22
CA SER A 88 15.59 -17.53 27.73
C SER A 88 15.76 -18.23 26.38
N ALA A 89 15.19 -19.43 26.21
CA ALA A 89 15.19 -20.13 24.94
C ALA A 89 14.41 -19.36 23.85
N LEU A 90 13.24 -18.81 24.19
CA LEU A 90 12.42 -18.05 23.25
C LEU A 90 13.14 -16.80 22.71
N LYS A 91 13.93 -16.10 23.54
CA LYS A 91 14.73 -14.93 23.10
C LYS A 91 15.81 -15.29 22.10
N THR A 92 16.36 -16.50 22.19
CA THR A 92 17.38 -16.98 21.24
C THR A 92 16.75 -17.51 19.94
N LEU A 93 15.43 -17.67 19.92
CA LEU A 93 14.73 -18.16 18.75
C LEU A 93 14.66 -17.05 17.69
N VAL A 94 15.44 -17.24 16.63
CA VAL A 94 15.42 -16.43 15.42
C VAL A 94 14.91 -17.29 14.28
N LEU A 95 13.75 -16.93 13.72
CA LEU A 95 13.12 -17.66 12.63
C LEU A 95 13.05 -16.80 11.38
N GLN A 96 13.47 -17.37 10.25
CA GLN A 96 13.14 -16.79 8.96
C GLN A 96 11.73 -17.22 8.57
N VAL A 97 10.85 -16.24 8.39
CA VAL A 97 9.44 -16.49 8.10
C VAL A 97 9.01 -15.70 6.86
N LEU A 98 8.16 -16.32 6.04
CA LEU A 98 7.52 -15.68 4.91
C LEU A 98 6.14 -15.22 5.35
N VAL A 99 5.92 -13.91 5.44
CA VAL A 99 4.58 -13.36 5.63
C VAL A 99 3.87 -13.44 4.28
N PRO A 100 2.75 -14.19 4.16
CA PRO A 100 2.08 -14.37 2.88
C PRO A 100 1.52 -13.03 2.40
N SER A 101 1.77 -12.72 1.11
CA SER A 101 1.11 -11.62 0.44
C SER A 101 -0.17 -12.13 -0.21
N PRO A 102 -1.28 -11.42 -0.07
CA PRO A 102 -2.45 -11.62 -0.91
C PRO A 102 -2.10 -11.42 -2.40
N ILE A 103 -2.74 -12.19 -3.28
CA ILE A 103 -2.62 -12.04 -4.74
C ILE A 103 -3.74 -11.12 -5.21
N LEU A 104 -3.39 -10.05 -5.92
CA LEU A 104 -4.38 -9.17 -6.54
C LEU A 104 -4.99 -9.87 -7.76
N SER A 105 -6.20 -10.40 -7.61
CA SER A 105 -6.99 -10.95 -8.72
C SER A 105 -7.78 -9.87 -9.46
N GLN A 106 -7.99 -8.70 -8.85
CA GLN A 106 -8.70 -7.56 -9.41
C GLN A 106 -8.02 -6.25 -9.02
N PRO A 107 -8.20 -5.16 -9.79
CA PRO A 107 -7.72 -3.83 -9.41
C PRO A 107 -8.33 -3.36 -8.08
N ILE A 108 -7.51 -2.77 -7.20
CA ILE A 108 -7.96 -2.22 -5.90
C ILE A 108 -8.93 -1.05 -6.11
N VAL A 109 -8.67 -0.24 -7.13
CA VAL A 109 -9.47 0.93 -7.51
C VAL A 109 -10.09 0.69 -8.89
N SER A 110 -11.40 0.86 -8.99
CA SER A 110 -12.16 0.73 -10.24
C SER A 110 -13.34 1.72 -10.28
N ASN A 111 -14.05 1.79 -11.43
CA ASN A 111 -15.25 2.62 -11.61
C ASN A 111 -15.08 4.07 -11.16
N ILE A 112 -14.12 4.78 -11.77
CA ILE A 112 -13.88 6.19 -11.46
C ILE A 112 -15.08 7.00 -11.97
N HIS A 113 -15.76 7.69 -11.05
CA HIS A 113 -16.84 8.61 -11.33
C HIS A 113 -16.45 10.03 -10.91
N ILE A 114 -16.57 10.96 -11.86
CA ILE A 114 -16.24 12.37 -11.69
C ILE A 114 -17.49 13.17 -12.08
N PRO A 115 -18.34 13.58 -11.10
CA PRO A 115 -19.59 14.27 -11.39
C PRO A 115 -19.38 15.65 -12.04
N ALA A 116 -18.33 16.34 -11.63
CA ALA A 116 -17.98 17.66 -12.12
C ALA A 116 -16.47 17.74 -12.34
N PHE A 117 -16.08 18.20 -13.54
CA PHE A 117 -14.70 18.37 -13.94
C PHE A 117 -14.58 19.69 -14.70
N SER A 118 -13.69 20.55 -14.23
CA SER A 118 -13.45 21.85 -14.86
C SER A 118 -11.95 22.06 -15.07
N ILE A 119 -11.65 22.65 -16.22
CA ILE A 119 -10.32 23.09 -16.60
C ILE A 119 -10.43 24.58 -16.88
N SER A 120 -9.56 25.37 -16.26
CA SER A 120 -9.43 26.79 -16.54
C SER A 120 -7.99 27.11 -16.90
N MET A 121 -7.79 27.96 -17.89
CA MET A 121 -6.49 28.48 -18.28
C MET A 121 -6.40 29.92 -17.79
N ASN A 122 -5.26 30.31 -17.25
CA ASN A 122 -5.06 31.70 -16.84
C ASN A 122 -4.84 32.57 -18.10
N PRO A 123 -5.77 33.49 -18.46
CA PRO A 123 -5.61 34.32 -19.65
C PRO A 123 -4.45 35.32 -19.52
N ALA A 124 -3.95 35.59 -18.30
CA ALA A 124 -2.78 36.43 -18.07
C ALA A 124 -1.45 35.66 -18.20
N ASP A 125 -1.48 34.32 -18.29
CA ASP A 125 -0.28 33.52 -18.50
C ASP A 125 0.05 33.42 -20.00
N GLN A 126 1.05 34.18 -20.43
CA GLN A 126 1.53 34.18 -21.81
C GLN A 126 2.14 32.85 -22.26
N SER A 127 2.50 31.95 -21.32
CA SER A 127 3.02 30.62 -21.67
C SER A 127 1.93 29.65 -22.11
N GLY A 128 0.66 29.89 -21.72
CA GLY A 128 -0.46 28.98 -21.97
C GLY A 128 -0.37 27.65 -21.22
N MET A 129 0.54 27.53 -20.24
CA MET A 129 0.83 26.27 -19.53
C MET A 129 0.24 26.26 -18.11
N ALA A 130 -0.15 27.41 -17.56
CA ALA A 130 -0.83 27.53 -16.28
C ALA A 130 -2.31 27.11 -16.42
N VAL A 131 -2.54 25.82 -16.23
CA VAL A 131 -3.87 25.19 -16.22
C VAL A 131 -4.27 24.89 -14.78
N SER A 132 -5.45 25.35 -14.37
CA SER A 132 -6.07 24.98 -13.10
C SER A 132 -7.16 23.95 -13.34
N LEU A 133 -6.99 22.78 -12.74
CA LEU A 133 -7.99 21.72 -12.70
C LEU A 133 -8.84 21.83 -11.43
N SER A 134 -10.14 21.58 -11.53
CA SER A 134 -10.96 21.31 -10.36
C SER A 134 -11.93 20.17 -10.62
N ALA A 135 -11.85 19.16 -9.75
CA ALA A 135 -12.81 18.08 -9.62
C ALA A 135 -13.12 17.95 -8.11
N PRO A 136 -14.15 18.63 -7.60
CA PRO A 136 -14.39 18.76 -6.16
C PRO A 136 -14.77 17.43 -5.51
N GLN A 137 -15.23 16.47 -6.30
CA GLN A 137 -15.53 15.12 -5.84
C GLN A 137 -15.17 14.12 -6.93
N ILE A 138 -14.41 13.11 -6.55
CA ILE A 138 -14.11 11.92 -7.35
C ILE A 138 -14.43 10.74 -6.46
N THR A 139 -15.28 9.84 -6.94
CA THR A 139 -15.65 8.61 -6.23
C THR A 139 -15.23 7.42 -7.06
N THR A 140 -14.65 6.41 -6.42
CA THR A 140 -14.23 5.17 -7.07
C THR A 140 -14.66 3.98 -6.24
N SER A 141 -14.89 2.84 -6.88
CA SER A 141 -14.97 1.56 -6.19
C SER A 141 -13.60 1.23 -5.59
N PHE A 142 -13.57 0.88 -4.30
CA PHE A 142 -12.38 0.56 -3.54
C PHE A 142 -12.55 -0.79 -2.85
N LEU A 143 -11.87 -1.80 -3.40
CA LEU A 143 -11.95 -3.17 -2.91
C LEU A 143 -10.55 -3.68 -2.55
N LEU A 144 -10.36 -3.97 -1.27
CA LEU A 144 -9.14 -4.58 -0.78
C LEU A 144 -9.35 -6.10 -0.71
N PRO A 145 -8.52 -6.92 -1.38
CA PRO A 145 -8.58 -8.37 -1.24
C PRO A 145 -7.88 -8.86 0.04
N TYR A 146 -7.87 -8.03 1.08
CA TYR A 146 -7.05 -8.20 2.28
C TYR A 146 -7.96 -8.36 3.50
N ALA A 147 -7.61 -9.28 4.40
CA ALA A 147 -8.32 -9.46 5.68
C ALA A 147 -7.99 -8.39 6.73
N PHE A 148 -7.09 -7.46 6.42
CA PHE A 148 -6.71 -6.34 7.28
C PHE A 148 -7.12 -5.02 6.63
N SER A 149 -7.46 -4.04 7.47
CA SER A 149 -7.85 -2.72 7.02
C SER A 149 -6.66 -1.89 6.52
N VAL A 150 -6.77 -1.31 5.33
CA VAL A 150 -5.87 -0.28 4.80
C VAL A 150 -6.59 1.07 4.78
N ASN A 151 -6.03 2.06 5.47
CA ASN A 151 -6.55 3.42 5.47
C ASN A 151 -5.80 4.26 4.42
N VAL A 152 -6.54 4.81 3.45
CA VAL A 152 -6.02 5.73 2.44
C VAL A 152 -6.21 7.16 2.94
N LYS A 153 -5.11 7.83 3.31
CA LYS A 153 -5.15 9.20 3.83
C LYS A 153 -5.13 10.27 2.74
N SER A 154 -4.45 9.97 1.64
CA SER A 154 -4.23 10.90 0.54
C SER A 154 -3.92 10.14 -0.74
N VAL A 155 -4.22 10.78 -1.86
CA VAL A 155 -4.05 10.24 -3.20
C VAL A 155 -3.42 11.31 -4.07
N GLN A 156 -2.45 10.91 -4.88
CA GLN A 156 -1.97 11.67 -6.02
C GLN A 156 -2.53 11.02 -7.30
N GLN A 157 -2.93 11.85 -8.24
CA GLN A 157 -3.51 11.42 -9.50
C GLN A 157 -2.66 11.94 -10.66
N THR A 158 -2.50 11.09 -11.67
CA THR A 158 -1.87 11.44 -12.94
C THR A 158 -2.86 11.12 -14.06
N LEU A 159 -3.39 12.15 -14.69
CA LEU A 159 -4.26 12.02 -15.85
C LEU A 159 -3.40 12.09 -17.12
N LYS A 160 -3.61 11.15 -18.04
CA LYS A 160 -2.95 11.13 -19.34
C LYS A 160 -3.96 11.46 -20.43
N PHE A 161 -3.65 12.47 -21.22
CA PHE A 161 -4.46 12.86 -22.36
C PHE A 161 -3.92 12.18 -23.61
N PHE A 162 -4.82 11.61 -24.40
CA PHE A 162 -4.50 10.93 -25.64
C PHE A 162 -5.15 11.65 -26.81
N ASP A 163 -4.45 11.70 -27.93
CA ASP A 163 -5.03 12.09 -29.21
C ASP A 163 -6.10 11.04 -29.61
N PRO A 164 -7.35 11.44 -29.87
CA PRO A 164 -8.40 10.51 -30.25
C PRO A 164 -8.12 9.77 -31.57
N LEU A 165 -7.33 10.36 -32.48
CA LEU A 165 -7.02 9.78 -33.79
C LEU A 165 -5.81 8.85 -33.73
N THR A 166 -4.69 9.33 -33.19
CA THR A 166 -3.43 8.57 -33.18
C THR A 166 -3.25 7.70 -31.96
N ARG A 167 -4.07 7.90 -30.91
CA ARG A 167 -3.90 7.32 -29.56
C ARG A 167 -2.53 7.61 -28.94
N ALA A 168 -1.78 8.57 -29.48
CA ALA A 168 -0.54 9.02 -28.88
C ALA A 168 -0.86 9.84 -27.61
N ALA A 169 -0.05 9.64 -26.56
CA ALA A 169 -0.16 10.48 -25.38
C ALA A 169 0.35 11.89 -25.71
N LEU A 170 -0.47 12.91 -25.43
CA LEU A 170 -0.19 14.31 -25.74
C LEU A 170 0.34 15.06 -24.52
N ALA A 171 -0.29 14.83 -23.37
CA ALA A 171 0.01 15.54 -22.15
C ALA A 171 -0.23 14.68 -20.91
N ASN A 172 0.52 14.98 -19.86
CA ASN A 172 0.24 14.49 -18.52
C ASN A 172 -0.20 15.66 -17.65
N LEU A 173 -1.25 15.43 -16.87
CA LEU A 173 -1.63 16.30 -15.77
C LEU A 173 -1.33 15.56 -14.47
N GLY A 174 -0.33 16.04 -13.77
CA GLY A 174 -0.03 15.62 -12.40
C GLY A 174 -0.78 16.51 -11.42
N THR A 175 -1.29 15.91 -10.35
CA THR A 175 -1.92 16.60 -9.23
C THR A 175 -1.05 16.46 -7.99
N ASP A 176 -1.15 17.40 -7.06
CA ASP A 176 -0.53 17.25 -5.76
C ASP A 176 -1.26 16.18 -4.93
N MET A 177 -0.62 15.70 -3.86
CA MET A 177 -1.26 14.79 -2.92
C MET A 177 -2.45 15.48 -2.26
N ALA A 178 -3.66 15.02 -2.58
CA ALA A 178 -4.90 15.52 -2.01
C ALA A 178 -5.42 14.56 -0.92
N PRO A 179 -6.12 15.06 0.11
CA PRO A 179 -6.81 14.20 1.07
C PRO A 179 -7.75 13.21 0.38
N ALA A 180 -7.87 12.03 0.95
CA ALA A 180 -8.79 11.00 0.49
C ALA A 180 -9.42 10.29 1.68
N ASN A 181 -10.61 9.74 1.45
CA ASN A 181 -11.33 8.93 2.42
C ASN A 181 -11.69 7.59 1.77
N ALA A 182 -11.16 6.50 2.31
CA ALA A 182 -11.50 5.14 1.90
C ALA A 182 -12.45 4.51 2.92
N ASP A 183 -13.70 4.29 2.52
CA ASP A 183 -14.67 3.54 3.29
C ASP A 183 -14.69 2.08 2.81
N GLN A 184 -14.21 1.18 3.67
CA GLN A 184 -14.18 -0.26 3.39
C GLN A 184 -15.54 -0.93 3.55
N ASN A 185 -16.47 -0.34 4.30
CA ASN A 185 -17.81 -0.90 4.48
C ASN A 185 -18.66 -0.63 3.23
N SER A 186 -18.57 0.58 2.68
CA SER A 186 -19.29 0.95 1.46
C SER A 186 -18.51 0.64 0.17
N HIS A 187 -17.25 0.20 0.28
CA HIS A 187 -16.33 -0.03 -0.84
C HIS A 187 -16.15 1.20 -1.74
N VAL A 188 -16.06 2.40 -1.14
CA VAL A 188 -15.90 3.67 -1.88
C VAL A 188 -14.66 4.41 -1.40
N LEU A 189 -13.84 4.85 -2.35
CA LEU A 189 -12.80 5.85 -2.14
C LEU A 189 -13.29 7.19 -2.69
N THR A 190 -13.30 8.21 -1.84
CA THR A 190 -13.63 9.59 -2.20
C THR A 190 -12.40 10.47 -2.10
N THR A 191 -12.18 11.30 -3.10
CA THR A 191 -11.11 12.29 -3.12
C THR A 191 -11.53 13.50 -3.95
N ALA A 192 -10.66 14.49 -4.05
CA ALA A 192 -10.88 15.68 -4.85
C ALA A 192 -9.56 16.07 -5.52
N VAL A 193 -9.65 16.86 -6.58
CA VAL A 193 -8.50 17.51 -7.18
C VAL A 193 -8.76 19.01 -7.25
N SER A 194 -7.78 19.78 -6.79
CA SER A 194 -7.69 21.21 -7.06
C SER A 194 -6.26 21.55 -7.46
N GLY A 195 -6.11 22.26 -8.58
CA GLY A 195 -4.81 22.57 -9.16
C GLY A 195 -4.23 21.41 -9.98
N GLY A 196 -2.98 21.57 -10.40
CA GLY A 196 -2.27 20.63 -11.24
C GLY A 196 -1.36 21.35 -12.22
N SER A 197 -0.44 20.63 -12.84
CA SER A 197 0.41 21.15 -13.90
C SER A 197 0.22 20.34 -15.16
N LEU A 198 -0.13 21.01 -16.26
CA LEU A 198 -0.17 20.37 -17.56
C LEU A 198 1.24 20.36 -18.14
N THR A 199 1.75 19.17 -18.44
CA THR A 199 3.04 19.02 -19.10
C THR A 199 2.82 18.33 -20.45
N ALA A 200 3.21 19.01 -21.53
CA ALA A 200 3.24 18.41 -22.86
C ALA A 200 4.34 17.35 -22.91
N ILE A 201 4.07 16.22 -23.55
CA ILE A 201 5.06 15.17 -23.73
C ILE A 201 6.09 15.63 -24.76
N SER A 202 7.38 15.51 -24.42
CA SER A 202 8.49 15.95 -25.28
C SER A 202 8.42 15.29 -26.66
N GLY A 203 8.57 16.06 -27.73
CA GLY A 203 8.45 15.59 -29.12
C GLY A 203 7.05 15.68 -29.73
N GLN A 204 6.01 15.98 -28.95
CA GLN A 204 4.63 16.20 -29.43
C GLN A 204 4.26 17.70 -29.57
N LYS A 205 5.26 18.60 -29.54
CA LYS A 205 5.07 20.07 -29.62
C LYS A 205 4.53 20.59 -30.97
N GLN A 206 4.28 19.73 -31.95
CA GLN A 206 4.12 20.13 -33.35
C GLN A 206 2.73 19.83 -33.94
N LEU A 207 1.65 20.02 -33.18
CA LEU A 207 0.28 19.92 -33.69
C LEU A 207 -0.64 21.11 -33.36
N SER A 208 -0.10 22.28 -32.98
CA SER A 208 -0.91 23.49 -32.77
C SER A 208 -0.44 24.68 -33.62
N LEU A 209 -0.55 24.54 -34.95
CA LEU A 209 -0.70 25.67 -35.87
C LEU A 209 -1.86 25.34 -36.82
N GLY A 210 -3.05 25.13 -36.26
CA GLY A 210 -4.31 25.15 -37.00
C GLY A 210 -5.14 26.30 -36.43
N SER A 211 -5.52 27.26 -37.27
CA SER A 211 -6.32 28.42 -36.88
C SER A 211 -7.57 28.02 -36.11
N TRP A 212 -7.74 28.57 -34.91
CA TRP A 212 -9.08 28.68 -34.32
C TRP A 212 -9.80 29.80 -35.05
N GLY A 213 -10.52 29.44 -36.13
CA GLY A 213 -11.49 30.32 -36.77
C GLY A 213 -12.81 30.26 -36.00
N LEU A 214 -13.20 31.39 -35.43
CA LEU A 214 -14.61 31.77 -35.30
C LEU A 214 -15.03 32.49 -36.58
#